data_AF-A0A0G1BCN2-F1
#
_entry.id   AF-A0A0G1BCN2-F1
#
_cell.length_a   1.000
_cell.length_b   1.000
_cell.length_c   1.000
_cell.angle_alpha   90.00
_cell.angle_beta   90.00
_cell.angle_gamma   90.00
#
_symmetry.space_group_name_H-M   'P 1'
#
loop_
_entity.id
_entity.type
_entity.pdbx_description
1 polymer ?
#
loop_
_entity_poly.entity_id
_entity_poly.type
_entity_poly.pdbx_seq_one_letter_code
_entity_poly.pdbx_strand_id
1 'polypeptide(L)' 'MELVELKQKIGDDLKTLLIEQRAHLKELQFQAHEGQLKQIHTIKQTKKVIAQILTLLNVAASKQ' A
#
# COMPACT_ATOMS: atom_id res chain seq x y z
N MET A 1 -1.59 9.09 1.02
CA MET A 1 -0.25 9.06 0.43
C MET A 1 -0.33 9.51 -1.01
N GLU A 2 0.48 10.49 -1.34
CA GLU A 2 0.69 10.92 -2.72
C GLU A 2 1.78 10.09 -3.38
N LEU A 3 1.64 9.87 -4.70
CA LEU A 3 2.64 9.15 -5.51
C LEU A 3 4.04 9.78 -5.44
N VAL A 4 4.10 11.08 -5.12
CA VAL A 4 5.33 11.85 -5.02
C VAL A 4 6.17 11.40 -3.82
N GLU A 5 5.53 11.12 -2.68
CA GLU A 5 6.21 10.64 -1.46
C GLU A 5 6.79 9.23 -1.66
N LEU A 6 6.06 8.37 -2.40
CA LEU A 6 6.50 7.01 -2.72
C LEU A 6 7.71 6.98 -3.66
N LYS A 7 7.86 7.97 -4.53
CA LYS A 7 9.01 8.08 -5.44
C LYS A 7 10.31 8.50 -4.76
N GLN A 8 10.23 9.16 -3.61
CA GLN A 8 11.40 9.58 -2.84
C GLN A 8 11.98 8.44 -1.98
N LYS A 9 11.20 7.39 -1.72
CA LYS A 9 11.68 6.20 -1.00
C LYS A 9 12.48 5.28 -1.94
N ILE A 10 13.66 4.86 -1.49
CA ILE A 10 14.60 4.01 -2.24
C ILE A 10 14.05 2.56 -2.27
N GLY A 11 14.47 1.75 -3.25
CA GLY A 11 13.86 0.43 -3.56
C GLY A 11 13.65 -0.53 -2.38
N ASP A 12 14.55 -0.55 -1.39
CA ASP A 12 14.38 -1.37 -0.18
C ASP A 12 13.32 -0.82 0.78
N ASP A 13 13.21 0.50 0.92
CA ASP A 13 12.13 1.15 1.67
C ASP A 13 10.76 0.91 1.05
N LEU A 14 10.69 0.80 -0.29
CA LEU A 14 9.44 0.49 -1.00
C LEU A 14 8.94 -0.93 -0.74
N LYS A 15 9.86 -1.91 -0.64
CA LYS A 15 9.50 -3.29 -0.30
C LYS A 15 9.03 -3.40 1.15
N THR A 16 9.70 -2.72 2.08
CA THR A 16 9.28 -2.66 3.49
C THR A 16 7.89 -2.03 3.59
N LEU A 17 7.67 -0.89 2.93
CA LEU A 17 6.38 -0.23 2.91
C LEU A 17 5.27 -1.10 2.29
N LEU A 18 5.59 -1.89 1.26
CA LEU A 18 4.64 -2.84 0.69
C LEU A 18 4.18 -3.89 1.72
N ILE A 19 5.10 -4.38 2.56
CA ILE A 19 4.81 -5.36 3.60
C ILE A 19 3.92 -4.72 4.67
N GLU A 20 4.27 -3.52 5.13
CA GLU A 20 3.49 -2.76 6.12
C GLU A 20 2.07 -2.50 5.63
N GLN A 21 1.90 -2.03 4.39
CA GLN A 21 0.58 -1.74 3.83
C GLN A 21 -0.27 -3.01 3.61
N ARG A 22 0.35 -4.15 3.31
CA ARG A 22 -0.35 -5.44 3.25
C ARG A 22 -0.81 -5.93 4.62
N ALA A 23 0.02 -5.76 5.66
CA ALA A 23 -0.36 -6.07 7.03
C ALA A 23 -1.54 -5.18 7.46
N HIS A 24 -1.44 -3.88 7.20
CA HIS A 24 -2.51 -2.93 7.49
C HIS A 24 -3.81 -3.25 6.76
N LEU A 25 -3.73 -3.67 5.48
CA LEU A 25 -4.91 -4.12 4.73
C LEU A 25 -5.59 -5.33 5.41
N LYS A 26 -4.80 -6.27 5.93
CA LYS A 26 -5.31 -7.46 6.62
C LYS A 26 -6.03 -7.09 7.93
N GLU A 27 -5.48 -6.15 8.69
CA GLU A 27 -6.14 -5.61 9.89
C GLU A 27 -7.46 -4.91 9.55
N LEU A 28 -7.48 -4.07 8.51
CA LEU A 28 -8.70 -3.41 8.05
C LEU A 28 -9.74 -4.42 7.57
N GLN A 29 -9.34 -5.49 6.90
CA GLN A 29 -10.24 -6.57 6.48
C GLN A 29 -10.81 -7.31 7.69
N PHE A 30 -9.99 -7.56 8.72
CA PHE A 30 -10.44 -8.17 9.96
C PHE A 30 -11.47 -7.27 10.67
N GLN A 31 -11.16 -5.97 10.85
CA GLN A 31 -12.08 -4.99 11.44
C GLN A 31 -13.38 -4.83 10.63
N ALA A 32 -13.30 -4.91 9.30
CA ALA A 32 -14.48 -4.87 8.43
C ALA A 32 -15.34 -6.12 8.56
N HIS A 33 -14.72 -7.30 8.68
CA HIS A 33 -15.42 -8.56 8.92
C HIS A 33 -16.15 -8.57 10.27
N GLU A 34 -15.53 -8.00 11.31
CA GLU A 34 -16.13 -7.81 12.64
C GLU A 34 -17.22 -6.71 12.67
N GLY A 35 -17.46 -6.00 11.56
CA GLY A 35 -18.42 -4.88 11.50
C GLY A 35 -17.98 -3.63 12.28
N GLN A 36 -16.73 -3.58 12.74
CA GLN A 36 -16.18 -2.49 13.55
C GLN A 36 -15.53 -1.38 12.70
N LEU A 37 -15.31 -1.64 11.41
CA LEU A 37 -14.69 -0.66 10.53
C LEU A 37 -15.71 0.39 10.05
N LYS A 38 -15.71 1.55 10.74
CA LYS A 38 -16.52 2.71 10.35
C LYS A 38 -16.11 3.31 8.99
N GLN A 39 -14.83 3.24 8.65
CA GLN A 39 -14.25 3.87 7.46
C GLN A 39 -13.93 2.83 6.38
N ILE A 40 -14.96 2.30 5.72
CA ILE A 40 -14.82 1.26 4.69
C ILE A 40 -13.97 1.73 3.50
N HIS A 41 -13.99 3.04 3.22
CA HIS A 41 -13.19 3.64 2.14
C HIS A 41 -11.67 3.48 2.35
N THR A 42 -11.21 3.31 3.60
CA THR A 42 -9.80 3.13 3.93
C THR A 42 -9.24 1.86 3.28
N ILE A 43 -10.03 0.78 3.18
CA ILE A 43 -9.63 -0.45 2.48
C ILE A 43 -9.30 -0.14 1.02
N LYS A 44 -10.17 0.63 0.34
CA LYS A 44 -9.96 1.00 -1.06
C LYS A 44 -8.73 1.89 -1.22
N GLN A 45 -8.50 2.80 -0.28
CA GLN A 45 -7.33 3.67 -0.27
C GLN A 45 -6.04 2.87 -0.06
N THR A 46 -5.99 1.96 0.91
CA THR A 46 -4.84 1.09 1.17
C THR A 46 -4.53 0.20 -0.03
N LYS A 47 -5.55 -0.38 -0.69
CA LYS A 47 -5.37 -1.13 -1.94
C LYS A 47 -4.77 -0.27 -3.07
N LYS A 48 -5.23 0.98 -3.20
CA LYS A 48 -4.67 1.93 -4.18
C LYS A 48 -3.19 2.22 -3.90
N VAL A 49 -2.83 2.42 -2.64
CA VAL A 49 -1.43 2.64 -2.24
C VAL A 49 -0.55 1.42 -2.55
N ILE A 50 -1.03 0.21 -2.25
CA ILE A 50 -0.32 -1.04 -2.61
C ILE A 50 -0.11 -1.13 -4.13
N ALA A 51 -1.13 -0.83 -4.93
CA ALA A 51 -1.02 -0.85 -6.38
C ALA A 51 0.02 0.18 -6.88
N GLN A 52 0.04 1.38 -6.32
CA GLN A 52 1.02 2.42 -6.65
C GLN A 52 2.45 1.99 -6.30
N ILE A 53 2.67 1.37 -5.13
CA ILE A 53 3.98 0.83 -4.73
C ILE A 53 4.43 -0.25 -5.72
N LEU A 54 3.55 -1.20 -6.08
CA LEU A 54 3.85 -2.24 -7.06
C LEU A 54 4.17 -1.66 -8.44
N THR A 55 3.45 -0.64 -8.89
CA THR A 55 3.75 0.06 -10.15
C THR A 55 5.14 0.69 -10.11
N LEU A 56 5.50 1.36 -9.02
CA LEU A 56 6.83 1.97 -8.87
C LEU A 56 7.94 0.93 -8.85
N LEU A 57 7.76 -0.18 -8.14
CA LEU A 57 8.70 -1.30 -8.12
C LEU A 57 8.87 -1.90 -9.53
N ASN A 58 7.77 -2.07 -10.27
CA ASN A 58 7.81 -2.58 -11.63
C ASN A 58 8.49 -1.60 -12.60
N VAL A 59 8.20 -0.31 -12.49
CA VAL A 59 8.86 0.73 -13.29
C VAL A 59 10.36 0.76 -13.00
N ALA A 60 10.76 0.67 -11.73
CA ALA A 60 12.16 0.60 -11.32
C ALA A 60 12.86 -0.65 -11.88
N ALA A 61 12.19 -1.81 -11.87
CA ALA A 61 12.71 -3.04 -12.46
C ALA A 61 12.81 -2.99 -13.99
N SER A 62 11.86 -2.32 -14.66
CA SER A 62 11.82 -2.21 -16.13
C SER A 62 12.80 -1.18 -16.70
N LYS A 63 13.40 -0.33 -15.86
CA LYS A 63 14.36 0.71 -16.27
C LYS A 63 15.81 0.25 -16.27
N GLN A 64 16.05 -1.04 -16.03
CA GLN A 64 17.36 -1.71 -16.13
C GLN A 64 17.55 -2.37 -17.49
#